data_AF-A0A2V2EBH9-F1
#
_entry.id   AF-A0A2V2EBH9-F1
#
_cell.length_a   1.000
_cell.length_b   1.000
_cell.length_c   1.000
_cell.angle_alpha   90.00
_cell.angle_beta   90.00
_cell.angle_gamma   90.00
#
_symmetry.space_group_name_H-M   'P 1'
#
loop_
_entity.id
_entity.type
_entity.pdbx_description
1 polymer ?
#
loop_
_entity_poly.entity_id
_entity_poly.type
_entity_poly.pdbx_seq_one_letter_code
_entity_poly.pdbx_strand_id
1 'polypeptide(L)'
;MLNRHWAGLCSLFLKTAARSASRVSICPLSKNTLDCKEAYMVKKLLKKIHSGVGMGCFVFVAMLFIAPAFAGGANAFFATRTGEEWQLSALCFIVISLGFNVPSLIYENERLALWLRTLIHMVIGTAVYLLTAYFAGWMESDIGSVAQGLLIALGSAAVIWLCIFLYIKAQVRKMNRKIKEKQQNG
;
A
#
# COMPACT_ATOMS: atom_id res chain seq x y z
N MET A 1 -3.18 -19.64 13.28
CA MET A 1 -3.51 -18.49 14.16
C MET A 1 -3.40 -17.11 13.49
N LEU A 2 -2.64 -16.95 12.40
CA LEU A 2 -2.46 -15.66 11.69
C LEU A 2 -3.73 -15.11 10.99
N ASN A 3 -4.71 -15.97 10.71
CA ASN A 3 -5.93 -15.58 9.98
C ASN A 3 -6.99 -14.84 10.83
N ARG A 4 -6.83 -14.84 12.17
CA ARG A 4 -7.78 -14.21 13.10
C ARG A 4 -7.50 -12.71 13.32
N HIS A 5 -6.24 -12.29 13.21
CA HIS A 5 -5.84 -10.88 13.33
C HIS A 5 -6.26 -10.02 12.12
N TRP A 6 -6.17 -10.58 10.89
CA TRP A 6 -6.60 -9.88 9.68
C TRP A 6 -8.13 -9.78 9.54
N ALA A 7 -8.86 -10.82 9.97
CA ALA A 7 -10.32 -10.76 10.08
C ALA A 7 -10.78 -9.76 11.16
N GLY A 8 -10.02 -9.64 12.26
CA GLY A 8 -10.23 -8.65 13.32
C GLY A 8 -10.14 -7.21 12.81
N LEU A 9 -9.08 -6.87 12.08
CA LEU A 9 -8.88 -5.54 11.46
C LEU A 9 -9.97 -5.19 10.44
N CYS A 10 -10.40 -6.16 9.64
CA CYS A 10 -11.48 -5.96 8.65
C CYS A 10 -12.85 -5.79 9.33
N SER A 11 -13.13 -6.53 10.41
CA SER A 11 -14.34 -6.35 11.23
C SER A 11 -14.34 -5.02 11.99
N LEU A 12 -13.16 -4.52 12.39
CA LEU A 12 -13.00 -3.21 13.02
C LEU A 12 -13.28 -2.10 12.00
N PHE A 13 -12.78 -2.22 10.76
CA PHE A 13 -13.10 -1.30 9.67
C PHE A 13 -14.60 -1.24 9.36
N LEU A 14 -15.31 -2.38 9.32
CA LEU A 14 -16.76 -2.40 9.13
C LEU A 14 -17.55 -1.87 10.34
N LYS A 15 -17.11 -2.18 11.57
CA LYS A 15 -17.75 -1.62 12.80
C LYS A 15 -17.53 -0.12 12.93
N THR A 16 -16.40 0.41 12.46
CA THR A 16 -16.13 1.85 12.43
C THR A 16 -16.98 2.55 11.36
N ALA A 17 -17.20 1.90 10.20
CA ALA A 17 -18.10 2.40 9.16
C ALA A 17 -19.57 2.41 9.62
N ALA A 18 -20.03 1.36 10.31
CA ALA A 18 -21.40 1.27 10.83
C ALA A 18 -21.68 2.23 12.01
N ARG A 19 -20.69 2.50 12.88
CA ARG A 19 -20.84 3.50 13.97
C ARG A 19 -20.79 4.96 13.47
N SER A 20 -20.26 5.20 12.28
CA SER A 20 -20.21 6.54 11.68
C SER A 20 -21.53 6.98 11.04
N ALA A 21 -22.46 6.06 10.79
CA ALA A 21 -23.76 6.36 10.17
C ALA A 21 -24.87 6.73 11.19
N SER A 22 -24.68 6.45 12.49
CA SER A 22 -25.70 6.72 13.53
C SER A 22 -25.43 7.93 14.42
N ARG A 23 -24.43 8.76 14.10
CA ARG A 23 -24.14 9.99 14.87
C ARG A 23 -24.19 11.25 14.01
N VAL A 24 -25.17 11.30 13.09
CA VAL A 24 -25.66 12.56 12.53
C VAL A 24 -26.72 13.08 13.50
N SER A 25 -26.27 13.58 14.66
CA SER A 25 -27.10 14.44 15.50
C SER A 25 -26.60 15.86 15.30
N ILE A 26 -27.38 16.60 14.51
CA ILE A 26 -27.59 18.05 14.49
C ILE A 26 -26.35 18.90 14.88
N CYS A 27 -25.70 19.51 13.90
CA CYS A 27 -24.81 20.66 14.14
C CYS A 27 -25.06 21.76 13.09
N PRO A 28 -25.00 23.05 13.48
CA PRO A 28 -25.39 24.17 12.62
C PRO A 28 -24.34 24.45 11.54
N LEU A 29 -24.82 25.03 10.45
CA LEU A 29 -24.18 25.13 9.14
C LEU A 29 -23.04 26.19 9.09
N SER A 30 -21.98 25.85 8.36
CA SER A 30 -21.11 26.75 7.57
C SER A 30 -19.71 27.20 8.07
N LYS A 31 -19.22 26.82 9.25
CA LYS A 31 -17.76 26.86 9.57
C LYS A 31 -17.24 25.49 10.04
N ASN A 32 -17.99 24.87 10.95
CA ASN A 32 -17.69 23.55 11.51
C ASN A 32 -17.64 22.40 10.48
N THR A 33 -18.28 22.54 9.31
CA THR A 33 -18.29 21.50 8.26
C THR A 33 -16.99 21.43 7.47
N LEU A 34 -16.31 22.57 7.26
CA LEU A 34 -15.01 22.58 6.61
C LEU A 34 -13.95 22.05 7.58
N ASP A 35 -13.96 22.51 8.83
CA ASP A 35 -13.06 22.03 9.89
C ASP A 35 -13.21 20.52 10.15
N CYS A 36 -14.44 19.99 10.10
CA CYS A 36 -14.69 18.56 10.25
C CYS A 36 -14.17 17.74 9.06
N LYS A 37 -14.31 18.25 7.83
CA LYS A 37 -13.74 17.60 6.62
C LYS A 37 -12.22 17.61 6.66
N GLU A 38 -11.60 18.74 7.00
CA GLU A 38 -10.15 18.85 7.15
C GLU A 38 -9.64 17.89 8.24
N ALA A 39 -10.25 17.89 9.42
CA ALA A 39 -9.89 16.97 10.50
C ALA A 39 -10.08 15.49 10.11
N TYR A 40 -11.11 15.16 9.32
CA TYR A 40 -11.31 13.80 8.80
C TYR A 40 -10.21 13.41 7.82
N MET A 41 -9.85 14.29 6.89
CA MET A 41 -8.79 14.04 5.91
C MET A 41 -7.42 13.90 6.57
N VAL A 42 -7.10 14.73 7.56
CA VAL A 42 -5.86 14.62 8.34
C VAL A 42 -5.78 13.28 9.07
N LYS A 43 -6.85 12.87 9.77
CA LYS A 43 -6.88 11.54 10.44
C LYS A 43 -6.64 10.39 9.47
N LYS A 44 -7.19 10.51 8.25
CA LYS A 44 -7.03 9.51 7.20
C LYS A 44 -5.60 9.46 6.66
N LEU A 45 -5.01 10.62 6.40
CA LEU A 45 -3.61 10.74 5.98
C LEU A 45 -2.68 10.14 7.04
N LEU A 46 -2.88 10.47 8.32
CA LEU A 46 -2.11 9.90 9.43
C LEU A 46 -2.22 8.37 9.47
N LYS A 47 -3.43 7.82 9.23
CA LYS A 47 -3.64 6.37 9.16
C LYS A 47 -2.88 5.74 7.99
N LYS A 48 -2.83 6.40 6.82
CA LYS A 48 -2.08 5.93 5.64
C LYS A 48 -0.58 5.99 5.88
N ILE A 49 -0.08 7.05 6.51
CA ILE A 49 1.33 7.19 6.89
C ILE A 49 1.71 6.08 7.87
N HIS A 50 0.95 5.90 8.95
CA HIS A 50 1.21 4.85 9.93
C HIS A 50 1.19 3.45 9.29
N SER A 51 0.19 3.17 8.45
CA SER A 51 0.13 1.92 7.68
C SER A 51 1.30 1.76 6.72
N GLY A 52 1.76 2.85 6.10
CA GLY A 52 2.89 2.87 5.19
C GLY A 52 4.22 2.58 5.89
N VAL A 53 4.49 3.22 7.03
CA VAL A 53 5.69 2.94 7.83
C VAL A 53 5.71 1.47 8.26
N GLY A 54 4.60 0.97 8.81
CA GLY A 54 4.51 -0.44 9.23
C GLY A 54 4.73 -1.42 8.07
N MET A 55 4.16 -1.13 6.90
CA MET A 55 4.35 -1.96 5.71
C MET A 55 5.79 -1.89 5.18
N GLY A 56 6.44 -0.72 5.24
CA GLY A 56 7.84 -0.57 4.83
C GLY A 56 8.79 -1.39 5.68
N CYS A 57 8.65 -1.32 7.01
CA CYS A 57 9.43 -2.14 7.94
C CYS A 57 9.18 -3.64 7.70
N PHE A 58 7.93 -4.03 7.49
CA PHE A 58 7.58 -5.43 7.22
C PHE A 58 8.24 -5.95 5.92
N VAL A 59 8.18 -5.17 4.84
CA VAL A 59 8.79 -5.56 3.55
C VAL A 59 10.31 -5.59 3.66
N PHE A 60 10.93 -4.66 4.38
CA PHE A 60 12.38 -4.68 4.63
C PHE A 60 12.79 -5.97 5.35
N VAL A 61 12.11 -6.31 6.45
CA VAL A 61 12.37 -7.56 7.18
C VAL A 61 12.17 -8.78 6.29
N ALA A 62 11.08 -8.82 5.50
CA ALA A 62 10.86 -9.92 4.56
C ALA A 62 11.98 -10.04 3.51
N MET A 63 12.49 -8.92 3.00
CA MET A 63 13.62 -8.89 2.08
C MET A 63 14.87 -9.50 2.71
N LEU A 64 15.15 -9.23 3.99
CA LEU A 64 16.28 -9.81 4.71
C LEU A 64 16.20 -11.35 4.84
N PHE A 65 15.04 -11.97 4.68
CA PHE A 65 14.91 -13.43 4.64
C PHE A 65 14.94 -14.00 3.20
N ILE A 66 14.35 -13.27 2.25
CA ILE A 66 14.19 -13.73 0.87
C ILE A 66 15.51 -13.56 0.10
N ALA A 67 16.13 -12.39 0.17
CA ALA A 67 17.29 -12.06 -0.65
C ALA A 67 18.52 -12.95 -0.36
N PRO A 68 18.84 -13.33 0.90
CA PRO A 68 19.92 -14.28 1.16
C PRO A 68 19.73 -15.66 0.53
N ALA A 69 18.49 -16.11 0.33
CA ALA A 69 18.22 -17.41 -0.28
C ALA A 69 18.71 -17.48 -1.74
N PHE A 70 18.84 -16.32 -2.40
CA PHE A 70 19.36 -16.20 -3.77
C PHE A 70 20.83 -15.77 -3.82
N ALA A 71 21.38 -15.24 -2.72
CA ALA A 71 22.75 -14.71 -2.65
C ALA A 71 23.78 -15.72 -2.11
N GLY A 72 23.43 -17.01 -2.04
CA GLY A 72 24.32 -18.05 -1.50
C GLY A 72 24.37 -18.13 0.03
N GLY A 73 23.37 -17.55 0.72
CA GLY A 73 23.20 -17.63 2.17
C GLY A 73 23.29 -16.28 2.89
N ALA A 74 22.92 -16.28 4.18
CA ALA A 74 22.86 -15.07 5.02
C ALA A 74 24.19 -14.34 5.10
N ASN A 75 25.28 -15.05 5.41
CA ASN A 75 26.59 -14.44 5.62
C ASN A 75 27.14 -13.77 4.36
N ALA A 76 26.95 -14.41 3.19
CA ALA A 76 27.34 -13.84 1.90
C ALA A 76 26.54 -12.56 1.59
N PHE A 77 25.23 -12.59 1.83
CA PHE A 77 24.36 -11.43 1.61
C PHE A 77 24.71 -10.24 2.51
N PHE A 78 24.86 -10.46 3.82
CA PHE A 78 25.19 -9.39 4.76
C PHE A 78 26.59 -8.81 4.54
N ALA A 79 27.53 -9.61 4.03
CA ALA A 79 28.88 -9.13 3.70
C ALA A 79 28.93 -8.17 2.50
N THR A 80 27.87 -8.09 1.68
CA THR A 80 27.84 -7.21 0.49
C THR A 80 27.71 -5.72 0.81
N ARG A 81 27.28 -5.35 2.02
CA ARG A 81 26.97 -3.97 2.40
C ARG A 81 27.39 -3.65 3.83
N THR A 82 27.75 -2.39 4.06
CA THR A 82 28.09 -1.88 5.40
C THR A 82 26.82 -1.66 6.24
N GLY A 83 26.99 -1.47 7.55
CA GLY A 83 25.87 -1.19 8.46
C GLY A 83 25.11 0.09 8.10
N GLU A 84 25.81 1.12 7.61
CA GLU A 84 25.20 2.39 7.18
C GLU A 84 24.32 2.19 5.94
N GLU A 85 24.78 1.40 4.97
CA GLU A 85 24.01 1.05 3.77
C GLU A 85 22.73 0.25 4.10
N TRP A 86 22.79 -0.58 5.15
CA TRP A 86 21.60 -1.29 5.65
C TRP A 86 20.60 -0.35 6.32
N GLN A 87 21.06 0.65 7.07
CA GLN A 87 20.19 1.67 7.67
C GLN A 87 19.56 2.56 6.60
N LEU A 88 20.33 2.98 5.60
CA LEU A 88 19.83 3.72 4.45
C LEU A 88 18.78 2.90 3.69
N SER A 89 19.06 1.61 3.44
CA SER A 89 18.10 0.71 2.81
C SER A 89 16.79 0.62 3.60
N ALA A 90 16.85 0.47 4.93
CA ALA A 90 15.66 0.45 5.77
C ALA A 90 14.80 1.73 5.64
N LEU A 91 15.45 2.90 5.61
CA LEU A 91 14.77 4.18 5.36
C LEU A 91 14.16 4.22 3.96
N CYS A 92 14.88 3.76 2.93
CA CYS A 92 14.36 3.68 1.57
C CYS A 92 13.10 2.82 1.48
N PHE A 93 13.06 1.65 2.13
CA PHE A 93 11.86 0.80 2.16
C PHE A 93 10.65 1.51 2.81
N ILE A 94 10.87 2.30 3.86
CA ILE A 94 9.82 3.13 4.48
C ILE A 94 9.34 4.20 3.50
N VAL A 95 10.26 4.94 2.86
CA VAL A 95 9.93 6.00 1.89
C VAL A 95 9.18 5.43 0.69
N ILE A 96 9.63 4.32 0.12
CA ILE A 96 8.94 3.61 -0.97
C ILE A 96 7.52 3.25 -0.54
N SER A 97 7.37 2.63 0.64
CA SER A 97 6.07 2.23 1.15
C SER A 97 5.13 3.42 1.36
N LEU A 98 5.63 4.56 1.83
CA LEU A 98 4.86 5.81 1.90
C LEU A 98 4.48 6.33 0.52
N GLY A 99 5.38 6.23 -0.45
CA GLY A 99 5.17 6.57 -1.86
C GLY A 99 4.06 5.77 -2.54
N PHE A 100 3.71 4.58 -2.05
CA PHE A 100 2.53 3.84 -2.49
C PHE A 100 1.31 4.07 -1.57
N ASN A 101 1.51 4.18 -0.26
CA ASN A 101 0.39 4.29 0.68
C ASN A 101 -0.31 5.65 0.66
N VAL A 102 0.42 6.76 0.52
CA VAL A 102 -0.18 8.11 0.51
C VAL A 102 -0.96 8.37 -0.79
N PRO A 103 -0.41 8.11 -1.99
CA PRO A 103 -1.15 8.29 -3.25
C PRO A 103 -2.38 7.39 -3.38
N SER A 104 -2.49 6.32 -2.59
CA SER A 104 -3.69 5.48 -2.55
C SER A 104 -4.99 6.25 -2.21
N LEU A 105 -4.89 7.45 -1.61
CA LEU A 105 -6.02 8.34 -1.37
C LEU A 105 -6.72 8.77 -2.68
N ILE A 106 -6.02 8.75 -3.82
CA ILE A 106 -6.62 9.10 -5.12
C ILE A 106 -7.76 8.18 -5.52
N TYR A 107 -7.80 6.95 -5.00
CA TYR A 107 -8.88 6.00 -5.27
C TYR A 107 -10.24 6.45 -4.72
N GLU A 108 -10.26 7.42 -3.81
CA GLU A 108 -11.48 7.96 -3.21
C GLU A 108 -12.15 9.02 -4.09
N ASN A 109 -11.42 9.58 -5.04
CA ASN A 109 -11.98 10.56 -5.95
C ASN A 109 -12.84 9.86 -7.00
N GLU A 110 -14.14 9.76 -6.74
CA GLU A 110 -15.09 9.09 -7.64
C GLU A 110 -15.20 9.71 -9.04
N ARG A 111 -14.74 10.96 -9.22
CA ARG A 111 -14.81 11.68 -10.50
C ARG A 111 -13.84 11.17 -11.55
N LEU A 112 -12.73 10.55 -11.14
CA LEU A 112 -11.69 10.07 -12.05
C LEU A 112 -11.99 8.63 -12.48
N ALA A 113 -11.67 8.24 -13.72
CA ALA A 113 -11.79 6.83 -14.11
C ALA A 113 -10.84 5.93 -13.30
N LEU A 114 -11.23 4.70 -13.00
CA LEU A 114 -10.43 3.77 -12.18
C LEU A 114 -9.05 3.48 -12.79
N TRP A 115 -8.96 3.40 -14.11
CA TRP A 115 -7.69 3.21 -14.82
C TRP A 115 -6.75 4.41 -14.61
N LEU A 116 -7.29 5.63 -14.62
CA LEU A 116 -6.52 6.86 -14.42
C LEU A 116 -6.03 6.99 -12.97
N ARG A 117 -6.88 6.66 -11.99
CA ARG A 117 -6.48 6.60 -10.57
C ARG A 117 -5.31 5.62 -10.37
N THR A 118 -5.40 4.46 -11.02
CA THR A 118 -4.35 3.44 -10.98
C THR A 118 -3.07 3.91 -11.65
N LEU A 119 -3.16 4.55 -12.83
CA LEU A 119 -2.01 5.08 -13.53
C LEU A 119 -1.26 6.12 -12.67
N ILE A 120 -1.99 7.07 -12.08
CA ILE A 120 -1.38 8.10 -11.22
C ILE A 120 -0.70 7.47 -10.00
N HIS A 121 -1.36 6.52 -9.33
CA HIS A 121 -0.76 5.82 -8.20
C HIS A 121 0.53 5.10 -8.61
N MET A 122 0.49 4.34 -9.72
CA MET A 122 1.63 3.58 -10.20
C MET A 122 2.80 4.48 -10.58
N VAL A 123 2.54 5.58 -11.30
CA VAL A 123 3.58 6.55 -11.68
C VAL A 123 4.26 7.15 -10.45
N ILE A 124 3.50 7.57 -9.44
CA ILE A 124 4.08 8.14 -8.21
C ILE A 124 4.91 7.09 -7.47
N GLY A 125 4.37 5.88 -7.28
CA GLY A 125 5.07 4.80 -6.59
C GLY A 125 6.36 4.39 -7.30
N THR A 126 6.32 4.25 -8.63
CA THR A 126 7.51 3.95 -9.45
C THR A 126 8.53 5.08 -9.41
N ALA A 127 8.12 6.34 -9.49
CA ALA A 127 9.04 7.48 -9.40
C ALA A 127 9.76 7.53 -8.05
N VAL A 128 9.03 7.31 -6.95
CA VAL A 128 9.63 7.22 -5.60
C VAL A 128 10.60 6.04 -5.53
N TYR A 129 10.22 4.87 -6.04
CA TYR A 129 11.11 3.70 -6.07
C TYR A 129 12.41 3.99 -6.81
N LEU A 130 12.36 4.52 -8.03
CA LEU A 130 13.55 4.81 -8.83
C LEU A 130 14.45 5.84 -8.14
N LEU A 131 13.87 6.89 -7.55
CA LEU A 131 14.63 7.90 -6.82
C LEU A 131 15.34 7.30 -5.61
N THR A 132 14.63 6.48 -4.82
CA THR A 132 15.22 5.82 -3.65
C THR A 132 16.26 4.77 -4.03
N ALA A 133 16.06 4.03 -5.12
CA ALA A 133 17.00 3.02 -5.60
C ALA A 133 18.30 3.67 -6.08
N TYR A 134 18.21 4.82 -6.74
CA TYR A 134 19.37 5.63 -7.11
C TYR A 134 20.15 6.11 -5.89
N PHE A 135 19.48 6.72 -4.91
CA PHE A 135 20.14 7.21 -3.69
C PHE A 135 20.70 6.11 -2.80
N ALA A 136 20.07 4.93 -2.78
CA ALA A 136 20.53 3.78 -2.01
C ALA A 136 21.67 3.00 -2.70
N GLY A 137 22.16 3.47 -3.85
CA GLY A 137 23.20 2.79 -4.62
C GLY A 137 22.79 1.39 -5.09
N TRP A 138 21.48 1.12 -5.22
CA TRP A 138 20.98 -0.17 -5.71
C TRP A 138 21.15 -0.32 -7.22
N MET A 139 21.44 0.78 -7.91
CA MET A 139 21.46 0.89 -9.36
C MET A 139 22.64 1.76 -9.79
N GLU A 140 23.47 1.25 -10.69
CA GLU A 140 24.51 2.04 -11.34
C GLU A 140 23.88 3.06 -12.31
N SER A 141 24.61 4.14 -12.60
CA SER A 141 24.11 5.23 -13.46
C SER A 141 24.13 4.90 -14.95
N ASP A 142 24.38 3.65 -15.32
CA ASP A 142 24.35 3.18 -16.70
C ASP A 142 22.92 2.87 -17.16
N ILE A 143 22.72 2.91 -18.47
CA ILE A 143 21.39 2.75 -19.08
C ILE A 143 20.83 1.33 -18.87
N GLY A 144 21.70 0.32 -18.74
CA GLY A 144 21.31 -1.08 -18.54
C GLY A 144 20.74 -1.30 -17.15
N SER A 145 21.43 -0.80 -16.12
CA SER A 145 20.98 -0.85 -14.73
C SER A 145 19.67 -0.07 -14.54
N VAL A 146 19.53 1.10 -15.17
CA VAL A 146 18.28 1.88 -15.16
C VAL A 146 17.14 1.12 -15.81
N ALA A 147 17.35 0.53 -16.97
CA ALA A 147 16.34 -0.27 -17.65
C ALA A 147 15.93 -1.50 -16.82
N GLN A 148 16.89 -2.19 -16.21
CA GLN A 148 16.63 -3.33 -15.32
C GLN A 148 15.82 -2.90 -14.08
N GLY A 149 16.20 -1.80 -13.44
CA GLY A 149 15.47 -1.24 -12.30
C GLY A 149 14.03 -0.89 -12.65
N LEU A 150 13.81 -0.31 -13.83
CA LEU A 150 12.46 -0.01 -14.34
C LEU A 150 11.66 -1.29 -14.60
N LEU A 151 12.27 -2.32 -15.20
CA LEU A 151 11.62 -3.61 -15.44
C LEU A 151 11.21 -4.30 -14.14
N ILE A 152 12.05 -4.27 -13.11
CA ILE A 152 11.73 -4.82 -11.79
C ILE A 152 10.58 -4.03 -11.14
N ALA A 153 10.61 -2.69 -11.21
CA ALA A 153 9.57 -1.84 -10.67
C ALA A 153 8.22 -2.09 -11.35
N LEU A 154 8.18 -2.09 -12.67
CA LEU A 154 6.95 -2.32 -13.44
C LEU A 154 6.46 -3.76 -13.30
N GLY A 155 7.36 -4.74 -13.31
CA GLY A 155 7.05 -6.15 -13.13
C GLY A 155 6.43 -6.42 -11.76
N SER A 156 7.07 -5.95 -10.69
CA SER A 156 6.54 -6.08 -9.33
C SER A 156 5.20 -5.36 -9.15
N ALA A 157 5.06 -4.14 -9.68
CA ALA A 157 3.81 -3.39 -9.66
C ALA A 157 2.68 -4.15 -10.40
N ALA A 158 2.96 -4.71 -11.57
CA ALA A 158 2.01 -5.49 -12.36
C ALA A 158 1.56 -6.76 -11.62
N VAL A 159 2.50 -7.48 -10.98
CA VAL A 159 2.19 -8.68 -10.17
C VAL A 159 1.32 -8.32 -8.98
N ILE A 160 1.69 -7.30 -8.21
CA ILE A 160 0.91 -6.84 -7.05
C ILE A 160 -0.48 -6.41 -7.48
N TRP A 161 -0.59 -5.63 -8.56
CA TRP A 161 -1.86 -5.19 -9.12
C TRP A 161 -2.73 -6.38 -9.53
N LEU A 162 -2.16 -7.36 -10.23
CA LEU A 162 -2.89 -8.55 -10.68
C LEU A 162 -3.40 -9.37 -9.48
N CYS A 163 -2.57 -9.57 -8.45
CA CYS A 163 -2.96 -10.26 -7.23
C CYS A 163 -4.15 -9.56 -6.54
N ILE A 164 -4.08 -8.23 -6.38
CA ILE A 164 -5.15 -7.44 -5.75
C ILE A 164 -6.42 -7.48 -6.62
N PHE A 165 -6.28 -7.33 -7.94
CA PHE A 165 -7.40 -7.39 -8.87
C PHE A 165 -8.14 -8.73 -8.80
N LEU A 166 -7.40 -9.84 -8.83
CA LEU A 166 -7.97 -11.18 -8.72
C LEU A 166 -8.64 -11.41 -7.35
N TYR A 167 -8.03 -10.92 -6.27
CA TYR A 167 -8.61 -10.97 -4.93
C TYR A 167 -9.94 -10.22 -4.85
N ILE A 168 -9.98 -8.97 -5.32
CA ILE A 168 -11.21 -8.15 -5.34
C ILE A 168 -12.28 -8.82 -6.22
N LYS A 169 -11.90 -9.30 -7.41
CA LYS A 169 -12.81 -10.03 -8.31
C LYS A 169 -13.41 -11.26 -7.63
N ALA A 170 -12.61 -12.00 -6.86
CA ALA A 170 -13.09 -13.14 -6.09
C ALA A 170 -14.06 -12.74 -4.96
N GLN A 171 -13.77 -11.65 -4.24
CA GLN A 171 -14.65 -11.11 -3.19
C GLN A 171 -16.00 -10.65 -3.76
N VAL A 172 -16.00 -9.92 -4.88
CA VAL A 172 -17.22 -9.46 -5.55
C VAL A 172 -18.07 -10.66 -6.00
N ARG A 173 -17.47 -11.69 -6.61
CA ARG A 173 -18.20 -12.92 -6.96
C ARG A 173 -18.82 -13.60 -5.73
N LYS A 174 -18.07 -13.67 -4.62
CA LYS A 174 -18.55 -14.26 -3.37
C LYS A 174 -19.73 -13.48 -2.77
N MET A 175 -19.68 -12.14 -2.81
CA MET A 175 -20.77 -11.28 -2.36
C MET A 175 -22.01 -11.42 -3.24
N ASN A 176 -21.84 -11.39 -4.56
CA ASN A 176 -22.94 -11.54 -5.52
C ASN A 176 -23.64 -12.91 -5.36
N ARG A 177 -22.89 -13.98 -5.09
CA ARG A 177 -23.47 -15.30 -4.81
C ARG A 177 -24.33 -15.29 -3.54
N LYS A 178 -23.83 -14.70 -2.45
CA LYS A 178 -24.59 -14.58 -1.18
C LYS A 178 -25.87 -13.76 -1.32
N ILE A 179 -25.87 -12.73 -2.17
CA ILE A 179 -27.08 -11.93 -2.44
C ILE A 179 -28.11 -12.79 -3.17
N LYS A 180 -27.70 -13.54 -4.20
CA LYS A 180 -28.59 -14.46 -4.93
C LYS A 180 -29.17 -15.56 -4.03
N GLU A 181 -28.35 -16.17 -3.18
CA GLU A 181 -28.78 -17.19 -2.20
C GLU A 181 -29.85 -16.63 -1.23
N LYS A 182 -29.71 -15.36 -0.78
CA LYS A 182 -30.70 -14.72 0.10
C LYS A 182 -32.00 -14.34 -0.60
N GLN A 183 -31.96 -14.05 -1.90
CA GLN A 183 -33.15 -13.70 -2.69
C GLN A 183 -33.94 -14.94 -3.13
N GLN A 184 -33.31 -16.12 -3.16
CA GLN A 184 -33.98 -17.39 -3.49
C GLN A 184 -34.57 -18.10 -2.26
N ASN A 185 -34.07 -17.79 -1.05
CA ASN A 185 -34.49 -18.41 0.21
C ASN A 185 -35.43 -17.53 1.07
N GLY A 186 -35.87 -16.38 0.57
CA GLY A 186 -36.80 -15.47 1.25
C GLY A 186 -37.98 -15.17 0.35
#